data_AF-A0A6L8DH88-F1
#
_entry.id   AF-A0A6L8DH88-F1
#
_cell.length_a   1.000
_cell.length_b   1.000
_cell.length_c   1.000
_cell.angle_alpha   90.00
_cell.angle_beta   90.00
_cell.angle_gamma   90.00
#
_symmetry.space_group_name_H-M   'P 1'
#
loop_
_entity.id
_entity.type
_entity.pdbx_description
1 polymer ?
#
loop_
_entity_poly.entity_id
_entity_poly.type
_entity_poly.pdbx_seq_one_letter_code
_entity_poly.pdbx_strand_id
1 'polypeptide(L)'
;MNRFMRVLGQIAFVIVLDALVIGVIYYEAERAKVALANARAEAAKPVAMFDPRTGLELNHRTRLIMGDGYPVVEKECAQCHPTQIIRSYRANREEWLDAIRWMQEEKGLKTFDSKTEDTILTYLENYYGK
;
A
#
# COMPACT_ATOMS: atom_id res chain seq x y z
N MET A 1 48.27 -43.99 -29.45
CA MET A 1 47.64 -42.71 -29.07
C MET A 1 48.51 -42.02 -28.02
N ASN A 2 49.17 -40.92 -28.40
CA ASN A 2 50.21 -40.27 -27.61
C ASN A 2 49.63 -39.75 -26.29
N ARG A 3 50.33 -40.01 -25.18
CA ARG A 3 49.94 -39.59 -23.81
C ARG A 3 49.54 -38.11 -23.74
N PHE A 4 50.20 -37.28 -24.55
CA PHE A 4 49.92 -35.86 -24.74
C PHE A 4 48.49 -35.56 -25.25
N MET A 5 48.00 -36.29 -26.27
CA MET A 5 46.65 -36.08 -26.81
C MET A 5 45.55 -36.46 -25.81
N ARG A 6 45.81 -37.45 -24.93
CA ARG A 6 44.85 -37.83 -23.88
C ARG A 6 44.72 -36.74 -22.80
N VAL A 7 45.83 -36.12 -22.41
CA VAL A 7 45.84 -35.04 -21.41
C VAL A 7 45.13 -33.79 -21.94
N LEU A 8 45.36 -33.42 -23.20
CA LEU A 8 44.64 -32.29 -23.83
C LEU A 8 43.13 -32.53 -23.91
N GLY A 9 42.71 -33.73 -24.30
CA GLY A 9 41.28 -34.09 -24.33
C GLY A 9 40.63 -34.05 -22.95
N GLN A 10 41.33 -34.51 -21.91
CA GLN A 10 40.85 -34.46 -20.53
C GLN A 10 40.71 -33.02 -20.02
N ILE A 11 41.67 -32.13 -20.32
CA ILE A 11 41.60 -30.71 -19.94
C ILE A 11 40.43 -30.03 -20.63
N ALA A 12 40.25 -30.25 -21.94
CA ALA A 12 39.13 -29.67 -22.69
C ALA A 12 37.77 -30.13 -22.14
N PHE A 13 37.67 -31.41 -21.75
CA PHE A 13 36.46 -31.95 -21.13
C PHE A 13 36.15 -31.29 -19.78
N VAL A 14 37.16 -31.10 -18.93
CA VAL A 14 37.00 -30.41 -17.63
C VAL A 14 36.51 -28.97 -17.82
N ILE A 15 37.09 -28.23 -18.77
CA ILE A 15 36.69 -26.84 -19.05
C ILE A 15 35.22 -26.76 -19.48
N VAL A 16 34.77 -27.69 -20.34
CA VAL A 16 33.37 -27.75 -20.78
C VAL A 16 32.44 -28.10 -19.63
N LEU A 17 32.83 -29.03 -18.76
CA LEU A 17 32.06 -29.37 -17.57
C LEU A 17 31.97 -28.18 -16.61
N ASP A 18 33.08 -27.49 -16.35
CA ASP A 18 33.11 -26.32 -15.48
C ASP A 18 32.22 -25.20 -16.02
N ALA A 19 32.28 -24.92 -17.33
CA ALA A 19 31.41 -23.93 -17.98
C ALA A 19 29.93 -24.29 -17.86
N LEU A 20 29.58 -25.58 -17.99
CA LEU A 20 28.22 -26.07 -17.83
C LEU A 20 27.76 -25.89 -16.37
N VAL A 21 28.58 -26.28 -15.41
CA VAL A 21 28.28 -26.14 -13.97
C VAL A 21 28.11 -24.66 -13.60
N ILE A 22 29.01 -23.79 -14.02
CA ILE A 22 28.91 -22.34 -13.80
C ILE A 22 27.65 -21.77 -14.46
N GLY A 23 27.33 -22.22 -15.68
CA GLY A 23 26.12 -21.81 -16.39
C GLY A 23 24.85 -22.18 -15.62
N VAL A 24 24.77 -23.41 -15.09
CA VAL A 24 23.65 -23.85 -14.24
C VAL A 24 23.57 -23.04 -12.95
N ILE A 25 24.69 -22.83 -12.25
CA ILE A 25 24.74 -22.01 -11.03
C ILE A 25 24.24 -20.59 -11.31
N TYR A 26 24.69 -19.97 -12.40
CA TYR A 26 24.28 -18.63 -12.80
C TYR A 26 22.78 -18.58 -13.15
N TYR A 27 22.29 -19.55 -13.91
CA TYR A 27 20.88 -19.66 -14.29
C TYR A 27 19.96 -19.79 -13.06
N GLU A 28 20.30 -20.68 -12.14
CA GLU A 28 19.53 -20.87 -10.90
C GLU A 28 19.58 -19.65 -9.99
N ALA A 29 20.74 -18.98 -9.90
CA ALA A 29 20.88 -17.74 -9.14
C ALA A 29 19.98 -16.64 -9.70
N GLU A 30 19.92 -16.46 -11.02
CA GLU A 30 19.07 -15.45 -11.65
C GLU A 30 17.58 -15.78 -11.50
N ARG A 31 17.22 -17.05 -11.66
CA ARG A 31 15.87 -17.58 -11.40
C ARG A 31 15.43 -17.30 -9.96
N ALA A 32 16.31 -17.53 -8.98
CA ALA A 32 16.04 -17.28 -7.56
C ALA A 32 15.84 -15.78 -7.27
N LYS A 33 16.65 -14.90 -7.88
CA LYS A 33 16.47 -13.44 -7.75
C LYS A 33 15.12 -12.98 -8.28
N VAL A 34 14.71 -13.46 -9.45
CA VAL A 34 13.41 -13.13 -10.05
C VAL A 34 12.26 -13.65 -9.17
N ALA A 35 12.36 -14.88 -8.67
CA ALA A 35 11.36 -15.44 -7.77
C ALA A 35 11.22 -14.62 -6.48
N LEU A 36 12.34 -14.20 -5.88
CA LEU A 36 12.34 -13.34 -4.69
C LEU A 36 11.74 -11.96 -4.98
N ALA A 37 12.04 -11.37 -6.14
CA ALA A 37 11.48 -10.09 -6.55
C ALA A 37 9.94 -10.17 -6.69
N ASN A 38 9.43 -11.21 -7.33
CA ASN A 38 8.00 -11.44 -7.47
C ASN A 38 7.33 -11.69 -6.12
N ALA A 39 7.93 -12.49 -5.23
CA ALA A 39 7.41 -12.74 -3.90
C ALA A 39 7.36 -11.46 -3.05
N ARG A 40 8.38 -10.60 -3.14
CA ARG A 40 8.38 -9.28 -2.49
C ARG A 40 7.30 -8.36 -3.04
N ALA A 41 7.10 -8.34 -4.36
CA ALA A 41 6.05 -7.55 -4.99
C ALA A 41 4.65 -8.01 -4.55
N GLU A 42 4.43 -9.32 -4.45
CA GLU A 42 3.17 -9.88 -3.96
C GLU A 42 2.92 -9.53 -2.50
N ALA A 43 3.94 -9.70 -1.64
CA ALA A 43 3.86 -9.35 -0.23
C ALA A 43 3.69 -7.85 0.03
N ALA A 44 4.07 -6.99 -0.91
CA ALA A 44 3.90 -5.54 -0.81
C ALA A 44 2.48 -5.06 -1.14
N LYS A 45 1.62 -5.90 -1.72
CA LYS A 45 0.23 -5.51 -2.00
C LYS A 45 -0.53 -5.33 -0.67
N PRO A 46 -1.18 -4.18 -0.44
CA PRO A 46 -1.99 -4.00 0.76
C PRO A 46 -3.16 -4.98 0.73
N VAL A 47 -3.34 -5.74 1.81
CA VAL A 47 -4.53 -6.58 1.99
C VAL A 47 -5.74 -5.66 2.07
N ALA A 48 -6.73 -5.90 1.20
CA ALA A 48 -7.99 -5.17 1.23
C ALA A 48 -8.62 -5.30 2.62
N MET A 49 -8.84 -4.16 3.27
CA MET A 49 -9.48 -4.09 4.57
C MET A 49 -10.93 -3.66 4.35
N PHE A 50 -11.88 -4.28 5.06
CA PHE A 50 -13.29 -3.94 4.94
C PHE A 50 -13.85 -3.46 6.28
N ASP A 51 -14.75 -2.48 6.23
CA ASP A 51 -15.46 -2.00 7.41
C ASP A 51 -16.49 -3.06 7.84
N PRO A 52 -16.45 -3.54 9.09
CA PRO A 52 -17.32 -4.63 9.52
C PRO A 52 -18.80 -4.24 9.60
N ARG A 53 -19.15 -2.95 9.57
CA ARG A 53 -20.55 -2.49 9.65
C ARG A 53 -21.16 -2.35 8.26
N THR A 54 -20.42 -1.75 7.33
CA THR A 54 -20.91 -1.41 5.99
C THR A 54 -20.48 -2.40 4.91
N GLY A 55 -19.44 -3.20 5.17
CA GLY A 55 -18.81 -4.06 4.16
C GLY A 55 -18.01 -3.29 3.11
N LEU A 56 -17.89 -1.97 3.24
CA LEU A 56 -17.17 -1.13 2.29
C LEU A 56 -15.66 -1.21 2.52
N GLU A 57 -14.90 -1.02 1.44
CA GLU A 57 -13.44 -1.05 1.51
C GLU A 57 -12.89 0.12 2.33
N LEU A 58 -11.87 -0.16 3.12
CA LEU A 58 -11.15 0.78 3.95
C LEU A 58 -9.78 1.06 3.35
N ASN A 59 -9.36 2.32 3.37
CA ASN A 59 -8.00 2.65 3.02
C ASN A 59 -7.02 2.03 4.02
N HIS A 60 -5.96 1.37 3.54
CA HIS A 60 -5.00 0.65 4.38
C HIS A 60 -4.27 1.53 5.41
N ARG A 61 -4.08 2.83 5.11
CA ARG A 61 -3.38 3.80 5.97
C ARG A 61 -4.34 4.50 6.92
N THR A 62 -5.40 5.10 6.38
CA THR A 62 -6.33 5.92 7.17
C THR A 62 -7.45 5.10 7.82
N ARG A 63 -7.68 3.87 7.37
CA ARG A 63 -8.82 3.02 7.79
C ARG A 63 -10.18 3.73 7.69
N LEU A 64 -10.28 4.74 6.83
CA LEU A 64 -11.51 5.40 6.45
C LEU A 64 -12.13 4.70 5.23
N ILE A 65 -13.45 4.78 5.09
CA ILE A 65 -14.20 4.16 3.99
C ILE A 65 -13.81 4.81 2.66
N MET A 66 -13.44 4.02 1.66
CA MET A 66 -13.07 4.49 0.32
C MET A 66 -14.30 4.77 -0.53
N GLY A 67 -15.10 5.75 -0.10
CA GLY A 67 -16.32 6.19 -0.77
C GLY A 67 -16.21 7.59 -1.40
N ASP A 68 -17.32 8.09 -1.93
CA ASP A 68 -17.38 9.40 -2.58
C ASP A 68 -17.04 10.52 -1.59
N GLY A 69 -16.04 11.34 -1.93
CA GLY A 69 -15.51 12.39 -1.06
C GLY A 69 -14.32 11.97 -0.20
N TYR A 70 -13.97 10.68 -0.16
CA TYR A 70 -12.82 10.17 0.60
C TYR A 70 -11.51 10.92 0.32
N PRO A 71 -11.09 11.19 -0.94
CA PRO A 71 -9.81 11.85 -1.20
C PRO A 71 -9.72 13.26 -0.59
N VAL A 72 -10.86 13.95 -0.50
CA VAL A 72 -10.94 15.28 0.12
C VAL A 72 -10.81 15.16 1.64
N VAL A 73 -11.51 14.20 2.26
CA VAL A 73 -11.42 13.97 3.71
C VAL A 73 -10.06 13.45 4.14
N GLU A 74 -9.43 12.56 3.37
CA GLU A 74 -8.05 12.13 3.62
C GLU A 74 -7.09 13.32 3.59
N LYS A 75 -7.22 14.18 2.57
CA LYS A 75 -6.38 15.36 2.45
C LYS A 75 -6.61 16.34 3.58
N GLU A 76 -7.84 16.63 3.97
CA GLU A 76 -8.12 17.74 4.90
C GLU A 76 -8.15 17.30 6.37
N CYS A 77 -8.49 16.03 6.66
CA CYS A 77 -8.73 15.55 8.03
C CYS A 77 -7.71 14.52 8.53
N ALA A 78 -6.90 13.90 7.66
CA ALA A 78 -5.94 12.85 8.04
C ALA A 78 -4.47 13.33 8.13
N GLN A 79 -4.25 14.65 8.24
CA GLN A 79 -2.91 15.25 8.30
C GLN A 79 -2.35 15.43 9.72
N CYS A 80 -3.19 15.75 10.70
CA CYS A 80 -2.73 16.21 12.01
C CYS A 80 -2.78 15.14 13.12
N HIS A 81 -3.71 14.19 13.05
CA HIS A 81 -3.88 13.14 14.05
C HIS A 81 -4.46 11.86 13.44
N PRO A 82 -4.45 10.73 14.17
CA PRO A 82 -5.07 9.50 13.71
C PRO A 82 -6.56 9.69 13.43
N THR A 83 -7.03 9.09 12.34
CA THR A 83 -8.43 9.06 11.88
C THR A 83 -9.34 8.16 12.73
N GLN A 84 -8.80 7.51 13.76
CA GLN A 84 -9.60 6.72 14.69
C GLN A 84 -10.72 7.56 15.32
N ILE A 85 -10.46 8.84 15.61
CA ILE A 85 -11.45 9.75 16.19
C ILE A 85 -12.68 9.91 15.28
N ILE A 86 -12.46 10.06 13.96
CA ILE A 86 -13.52 10.14 12.95
C ILE A 86 -14.32 8.84 12.93
N ARG A 87 -13.65 7.70 12.99
CA ARG A 87 -14.29 6.37 12.91
C ARG A 87 -15.10 6.02 14.16
N SER A 88 -14.72 6.55 15.32
CA SER A 88 -15.40 6.35 16.59
C SER A 88 -16.50 7.37 16.87
N TYR A 89 -16.43 8.55 16.26
CA TYR A 89 -17.41 9.62 16.44
C TYR A 89 -18.56 9.43 15.45
N ARG A 90 -19.79 9.50 15.97
CA ARG A 90 -21.02 9.38 15.18
C ARG A 90 -21.86 10.63 15.41
N ALA A 91 -22.12 11.35 14.33
CA ALA A 91 -22.70 12.67 14.37
C ALA A 91 -23.59 12.89 13.15
N ASN A 92 -24.65 13.67 13.30
CA ASN A 92 -25.39 14.19 12.15
C ASN A 92 -24.59 15.33 11.49
N ARG A 93 -25.10 15.89 10.39
CA ARG A 93 -24.41 16.95 9.65
C ARG A 93 -24.05 18.19 10.48
N GLU A 94 -24.98 18.65 11.31
CA GLU A 94 -24.78 19.84 12.16
C GLU A 94 -23.68 19.58 13.20
N GLU A 95 -23.70 18.41 13.84
CA GLU A 95 -22.68 18.01 14.80
C GLU A 95 -21.29 17.84 14.15
N TRP A 96 -21.22 17.34 12.92
CA TRP A 96 -19.97 17.32 12.15
C TRP A 96 -19.47 18.71 11.79
N LEU A 97 -20.38 19.61 11.43
CA LEU A 97 -20.05 21.00 11.17
C LEU A 97 -19.48 21.66 12.43
N ASP A 98 -20.10 21.47 13.58
CA ASP A 98 -19.62 21.96 14.87
C ASP A 98 -18.22 21.42 15.20
N ALA A 99 -17.98 20.13 14.95
CA ALA A 99 -16.66 19.53 15.13
C ALA A 99 -15.61 20.16 14.21
N ILE A 100 -15.96 20.45 12.95
CA ILE A 100 -15.07 21.15 12.01
C ILE A 100 -14.78 22.57 12.48
N ARG A 101 -15.80 23.31 12.93
CA ARG A 101 -15.65 24.67 13.45
C ARG A 101 -14.73 24.68 14.68
N TRP A 102 -14.94 23.76 15.62
CA TRP A 102 -14.04 23.59 16.76
C TRP A 102 -12.59 23.29 16.34
N MET A 103 -12.37 22.43 15.35
CA MET A 103 -11.01 22.19 14.83
C MET A 103 -10.40 23.42 14.17
N GLN A 104 -11.21 24.25 13.50
CA GLN A 104 -10.75 25.49 12.88
C GLN A 104 -10.36 26.52 13.92
N GLU A 105 -11.15 26.66 14.98
CA GLU A 105 -10.91 27.61 16.08
C GLU A 105 -9.75 27.17 17.00
N GLU A 106 -9.74 25.89 17.40
CA GLU A 106 -8.91 25.41 18.53
C GLU A 106 -7.72 24.54 18.11
N LYS A 107 -7.68 24.08 16.86
CA LYS A 107 -6.66 23.14 16.35
C LYS A 107 -5.95 23.63 15.09
N GLY A 108 -6.27 24.84 14.63
CA GLY A 108 -5.63 25.45 13.47
C GLY A 108 -5.98 24.79 12.14
N LEU A 109 -7.12 24.09 12.07
CA LEU A 109 -7.64 23.64 10.78
C LEU A 109 -8.00 24.88 9.94
N LYS A 110 -7.59 24.90 8.68
CA LYS A 110 -7.91 26.03 7.79
C LYS A 110 -9.42 26.09 7.51
N THR A 111 -9.91 27.27 7.17
CA THR A 111 -11.24 27.43 6.60
C THR A 111 -11.31 26.80 5.21
N PHE A 112 -12.40 26.09 4.94
CA PHE A 112 -12.65 25.48 3.64
C PHE A 112 -13.52 26.40 2.78
N ASP A 113 -13.39 26.28 1.45
CA ASP A 113 -14.42 26.82 0.56
C ASP A 113 -15.71 26.00 0.67
N SER A 114 -16.84 26.60 0.27
CA SER A 114 -18.17 25.99 0.43
C SER A 114 -18.30 24.60 -0.23
N LYS A 115 -17.64 24.38 -1.38
CA LYS A 115 -17.72 23.08 -2.08
C LYS A 115 -16.91 22.01 -1.35
N THR A 116 -15.72 22.35 -0.87
CA THR A 116 -14.89 21.46 -0.07
C THR A 116 -15.59 21.07 1.23
N GLU A 117 -16.16 22.06 1.95
CA GLU A 117 -16.91 21.80 3.19
C GLU A 117 -18.12 20.90 2.96
N ASP A 118 -18.92 21.18 1.94
CA ASP A 118 -20.07 20.35 1.59
C ASP A 118 -19.67 18.91 1.25
N THR A 119 -18.57 18.73 0.52
CA THR A 119 -18.02 17.40 0.20
C THR A 119 -17.62 16.64 1.47
N ILE A 120 -16.92 17.31 2.39
CA ILE A 120 -16.47 16.72 3.66
C ILE A 120 -17.69 16.33 4.51
N LEU A 121 -18.63 17.25 4.71
CA LEU A 121 -19.82 17.00 5.53
C LEU A 121 -20.66 15.87 4.96
N THR A 122 -20.87 15.84 3.65
CA THR A 122 -21.63 14.77 2.98
C THR A 122 -20.95 13.41 3.15
N TYR A 123 -19.63 13.34 3.00
CA TYR A 123 -18.89 12.10 3.28
C TYR A 123 -19.04 11.66 4.75
N LEU A 124 -18.82 12.58 5.69
CA LEU A 124 -18.85 12.27 7.13
C LEU A 124 -20.24 11.82 7.58
N GLU A 125 -21.29 12.46 7.08
CA GLU A 125 -22.67 12.09 7.32
C GLU A 125 -23.01 10.71 6.72
N ASN A 126 -22.66 10.49 5.44
CA ASN A 126 -23.01 9.24 4.75
C ASN A 126 -22.32 8.01 5.35
N TYR A 127 -21.06 8.13 5.75
CA TYR A 127 -20.25 6.99 6.18
C TYR A 127 -20.07 6.89 7.70
N TYR A 128 -20.21 8.00 8.42
CA TYR A 128 -20.01 8.12 9.86
C TYR A 128 -21.17 8.83 10.59
N GLY A 129 -22.35 8.91 9.95
CA GLY A 129 -23.59 9.37 10.56
C GLY A 129 -24.15 8.45 11.66
N LYS A 130 -25.09 8.99 12.44
CA LYS A 130 -25.93 8.26 13.41
C LYS A 130 -27.38 8.19 12.95
#